data_AF-A0A7C2W5F6-F1
#
_entry.id   AF-A0A7C2W5F6-F1
#
_cell.length_a   1.000
_cell.length_b   1.000
_cell.length_c   1.000
_cell.angle_alpha   90.00
_cell.angle_beta   90.00
_cell.angle_gamma   90.00
#
_symmetry.space_group_name_H-M   'P 1'
#
loop_
_entity.id
_entity.type
_entity.pdbx_description
1 polymer ?
#
loop_
_entity_poly.entity_id
_entity_poly.type
_entity_poly.pdbx_seq_one_letter_code
_entity_poly.pdbx_strand_id
1 'polypeptide(L)'
;MSILRRDKESLKRKVAREAAILLYTGQEKEYRQAKIKAAENLGVKILPSNREIAEELDGLAQELEGKEREKRLIEMRKTALQIMKVLKAFNPKLVGSVWRGTANRKSDIDILIFHDTPKRIVTILEKAGFSIRRTEWRTIEKKGEKKSSFHLFLEHSGY
;
A
#
# COMPACT_ATOMS: atom_id res chain seq x y z
N MET A 1 -25.72 27.54 -12.21
CA MET A 1 -24.78 27.02 -11.19
C MET A 1 -24.37 25.56 -11.35
N SER A 2 -25.06 24.73 -12.16
CA SER A 2 -24.78 23.28 -12.28
C SER A 2 -23.60 22.91 -13.20
N ILE A 3 -23.35 23.69 -14.26
CA ILE A 3 -22.30 23.42 -15.27
C ILE A 3 -20.89 23.63 -14.68
N LEU A 4 -20.65 24.79 -14.06
CA LEU A 4 -19.37 25.11 -13.41
C LEU A 4 -18.95 24.08 -12.33
N ARG A 5 -19.92 23.47 -11.63
CA ARG A 5 -19.65 22.42 -10.64
C ARG A 5 -19.22 21.11 -11.31
N ARG A 6 -19.83 20.74 -12.45
CA ARG A 6 -19.45 19.55 -13.21
C ARG A 6 -18.05 19.68 -13.82
N ASP A 7 -17.70 20.85 -14.35
CA ASP A 7 -16.38 21.08 -14.92
C ASP A 7 -15.28 21.03 -13.86
N LYS A 8 -15.55 21.60 -12.69
CA LYS A 8 -14.64 21.53 -11.53
C LYS A 8 -14.44 20.10 -11.04
N GLU A 9 -15.50 19.30 -11.00
CA GLU A 9 -15.43 17.89 -10.56
C GLU A 9 -14.70 17.02 -11.59
N SER A 10 -14.95 17.24 -12.87
CA SER A 10 -14.21 16.62 -13.98
C SER A 10 -12.71 16.91 -13.90
N LEU A 11 -12.35 18.18 -13.64
CA LEU A 11 -10.95 18.59 -13.52
C LEU A 11 -10.28 17.98 -12.28
N LYS A 12 -10.98 17.94 -11.14
CA LYS A 12 -10.48 17.28 -9.93
C LYS A 12 -10.22 15.79 -10.18
N ARG A 13 -11.13 15.11 -10.88
CA ARG A 13 -10.96 13.70 -11.24
C ARG A 13 -9.74 13.46 -12.13
N LYS A 14 -9.47 14.36 -13.09
CA LYS A 14 -8.24 14.31 -13.91
C LYS A 14 -6.98 14.42 -13.04
N VAL A 15 -6.96 15.34 -12.07
CA VAL A 15 -5.85 15.45 -11.11
C VAL A 15 -5.72 14.19 -10.26
N ALA A 16 -6.83 13.60 -9.81
CA ALA A 16 -6.81 12.35 -9.05
C ALA A 16 -6.22 11.20 -9.88
N ARG A 17 -6.59 11.09 -11.16
CA ARG A 17 -6.05 10.09 -12.07
C ARG A 17 -4.56 10.27 -12.33
N GLU A 18 -4.11 11.51 -12.58
CA GLU A 18 -2.69 11.81 -12.77
C GLU A 18 -1.89 11.48 -11.50
N ALA A 19 -2.40 11.86 -10.32
CA ALA A 19 -1.78 11.51 -9.04
C ALA A 19 -1.70 9.99 -8.84
N ALA A 20 -2.74 9.25 -9.22
CA ALA A 20 -2.77 7.80 -9.18
C ALA A 20 -1.70 7.20 -10.12
N ILE A 21 -1.52 7.74 -11.34
CA ILE A 21 -0.46 7.31 -12.26
C ILE A 21 0.92 7.54 -11.64
N LEU A 22 1.19 8.73 -11.10
CA LEU A 22 2.47 9.05 -10.45
C LEU A 22 2.81 8.09 -9.30
N LEU A 23 1.80 7.74 -8.49
CA LEU A 23 1.95 6.77 -7.40
C LEU A 23 2.17 5.35 -7.95
N TYR A 24 1.41 4.96 -8.97
CA TYR A 24 1.46 3.63 -9.56
C TYR A 24 2.79 3.36 -10.26
N THR A 25 3.31 4.33 -11.01
CA THR A 25 4.62 4.27 -11.67
C THR A 25 5.77 4.39 -10.66
N GLY A 26 5.50 4.90 -9.46
CA GLY A 26 6.49 5.10 -8.40
C GLY A 26 7.31 6.37 -8.58
N GLN A 27 6.88 7.27 -9.48
CA GLN A 27 7.44 8.62 -9.61
C GLN A 27 7.22 9.44 -8.34
N GLU A 28 6.13 9.15 -7.62
CA GLU A 28 5.85 9.71 -6.29
C GLU A 28 5.54 8.58 -5.30
N LYS A 29 5.96 8.75 -4.04
CA LYS A 29 5.74 7.75 -2.98
C LYS A 29 4.64 8.15 -2.01
N GLU A 30 4.36 9.44 -1.92
CA GLU A 30 3.42 10.00 -0.96
C GLU A 30 2.24 10.66 -1.67
N TYR A 31 1.03 10.41 -1.15
CA TYR A 31 -0.20 11.02 -1.68
C TYR A 31 -0.14 12.55 -1.72
N ARG A 32 0.54 13.17 -0.75
CA ARG A 32 0.70 14.62 -0.69
C ARG A 32 1.52 15.15 -1.87
N GLN A 33 2.67 14.54 -2.12
CA GLN A 33 3.56 14.93 -3.22
C GLN A 33 2.88 14.65 -4.58
N ALA A 34 2.25 13.48 -4.72
CA ALA A 34 1.54 13.07 -5.93
C ALA A 34 0.45 14.04 -6.35
N LYS A 35 -0.41 14.50 -5.43
CA LYS A 35 -1.49 15.44 -5.80
C LYS A 35 -1.01 16.85 -6.13
N ILE A 36 0.06 17.32 -5.48
CA ILE A 36 0.65 18.63 -5.78
C ILE A 36 1.23 18.59 -7.20
N LYS A 37 2.07 17.60 -7.48
CA LYS A 37 2.71 17.43 -8.79
C LYS A 37 1.69 17.18 -9.91
N ALA A 38 0.65 16.40 -9.65
CA ALA A 38 -0.44 16.19 -10.62
C ALA A 38 -1.16 17.49 -10.96
N ALA A 39 -1.42 18.36 -9.98
CA ALA A 39 -2.06 19.63 -10.20
C ALA A 39 -1.14 20.61 -10.96
N GLU A 40 0.15 20.60 -10.66
CA GLU A 40 1.19 21.35 -11.39
C GLU A 40 1.29 20.90 -12.85
N ASN A 41 1.40 19.59 -13.11
CA ASN A 41 1.45 19.01 -14.46
C ASN A 41 0.25 19.43 -15.31
N LEU A 42 -0.93 19.55 -14.69
CA LEU A 42 -2.17 19.93 -15.36
C LEU A 42 -2.44 21.45 -15.36
N GLY A 43 -1.58 22.26 -14.74
CA GLY A 43 -1.74 23.72 -14.68
C GLY A 43 -2.93 24.19 -13.84
N VAL A 44 -3.33 23.43 -12.82
CA VAL A 44 -4.53 23.70 -12.01
C VAL A 44 -4.20 23.80 -10.52
N LYS A 45 -5.06 24.47 -9.74
CA LYS A 45 -4.89 24.61 -8.27
C LYS A 45 -5.78 23.67 -7.46
N ILE A 46 -6.58 22.85 -8.13
CA ILE A 46 -7.53 21.95 -7.48
C ILE A 46 -6.81 20.70 -7.02
N LEU A 47 -6.97 20.32 -5.76
CA LEU A 47 -6.41 19.10 -5.20
C LEU A 47 -7.50 18.09 -4.82
N PRO A 48 -7.36 16.82 -5.21
CA PRO A 48 -8.22 15.74 -4.73
C PRO A 48 -7.87 15.34 -3.29
N SER A 49 -8.83 14.69 -2.65
CA SER A 49 -8.67 13.94 -1.41
C SER A 49 -7.88 12.66 -1.65
N ASN A 50 -7.27 12.12 -0.58
CA ASN A 50 -6.57 10.84 -0.69
C ASN A 50 -7.52 9.69 -1.06
N ARG A 51 -8.80 9.79 -0.72
CA ARG A 51 -9.83 8.81 -1.10
C ARG A 51 -10.04 8.79 -2.61
N GLU A 52 -10.25 9.96 -3.24
CA GLU A 52 -10.44 10.07 -4.69
C GLU A 52 -9.20 9.55 -5.46
N ILE A 53 -7.99 9.83 -4.96
CA ILE A 53 -6.76 9.29 -5.56
C ILE A 53 -6.70 7.77 -5.41
N ALA A 54 -7.09 7.23 -4.24
CA ALA A 54 -7.08 5.80 -4.00
C ALA A 54 -8.08 5.04 -4.89
N GLU A 55 -9.25 5.64 -5.16
CA GLU A 55 -10.25 5.10 -6.09
C GLU A 55 -9.70 5.05 -7.53
N GLU A 56 -9.06 6.13 -8.00
CA GLU A 56 -8.42 6.14 -9.32
C GLU A 56 -7.22 5.20 -9.41
N LEU A 57 -6.46 5.03 -8.33
CA LEU A 57 -5.36 4.08 -8.25
C LEU A 57 -5.85 2.63 -8.33
N ASP A 58 -6.98 2.32 -7.69
CA ASP A 58 -7.60 1.01 -7.76
C ASP A 58 -8.13 0.70 -9.16
N GLY A 59 -8.81 1.68 -9.79
CA GLY A 59 -9.26 1.59 -11.18
C GLY A 59 -8.10 1.41 -12.16
N LEU A 60 -7.04 2.23 -12.03
CA LEU A 60 -5.82 2.13 -12.84
C LEU A 60 -5.16 0.75 -12.71
N ALA A 61 -5.04 0.21 -11.49
CA ALA A 61 -4.47 -1.11 -11.28
C ALA A 61 -5.33 -2.21 -11.91
N GLN A 62 -6.66 -2.09 -11.82
CA GLN A 62 -7.58 -3.05 -12.45
C GLN A 62 -7.49 -3.02 -13.98
N GLU A 63 -7.42 -1.83 -14.58
CA GLU A 63 -7.28 -1.65 -16.03
C GLU A 63 -5.95 -2.24 -16.55
N LEU A 64 -4.86 -2.04 -15.81
CA LEU A 64 -3.52 -2.46 -16.25
C LEU A 64 -3.19 -3.94 -15.96
N GLU A 65 -3.77 -4.52 -14.91
CA GLU A 65 -3.40 -5.86 -14.43
C GLU A 65 -4.53 -6.90 -14.58
N GLY A 66 -5.79 -6.45 -14.67
CA GLY A 66 -6.94 -7.32 -14.91
C GLY A 66 -7.04 -8.51 -13.95
N LYS A 67 -7.36 -9.69 -14.49
CA LYS A 67 -7.53 -10.95 -13.72
C LYS A 67 -6.25 -11.42 -13.03
N GLU A 68 -5.07 -11.05 -13.53
CA GLU A 68 -3.80 -11.42 -12.90
C GLU A 68 -3.60 -10.75 -11.55
N ARG A 69 -4.22 -9.57 -11.34
CA ARG A 69 -4.23 -8.90 -10.04
C ARG A 69 -4.93 -9.73 -8.96
N GLU A 70 -6.08 -10.32 -9.31
CA GLU A 70 -6.86 -11.15 -8.38
C GLU A 70 -6.10 -12.43 -8.01
N LYS A 71 -5.52 -13.12 -9.00
CA LYS A 71 -4.67 -14.29 -8.78
C LYS A 71 -3.50 -13.94 -7.85
N ARG A 72 -2.78 -12.85 -8.14
CA ARG A 72 -1.67 -12.36 -7.30
C ARG A 72 -2.12 -12.07 -5.87
N LEU A 73 -3.27 -11.42 -5.69
CA LEU A 73 -3.80 -11.14 -4.35
C LEU A 73 -4.08 -12.44 -3.58
N ILE A 74 -4.66 -13.45 -4.23
CA ILE A 74 -4.90 -14.77 -3.63
C ILE A 74 -3.57 -15.42 -3.24
N GLU A 75 -2.57 -15.41 -4.12
CA GLU A 75 -1.26 -15.99 -3.87
C GLU A 75 -0.53 -15.27 -2.72
N MET A 76 -0.50 -13.94 -2.73
CA MET A 76 0.07 -13.14 -1.65
C MET A 76 -0.63 -13.40 -0.31
N ARG A 77 -1.96 -13.60 -0.29
CA ARG A 77 -2.70 -13.95 0.92
C ARG A 77 -2.38 -15.36 1.41
N LYS A 78 -2.16 -16.32 0.51
CA LYS A 78 -1.68 -17.68 0.87
C LYS A 78 -0.29 -17.61 1.49
N THR A 79 0.65 -16.88 0.88
CA THR A 79 2.00 -16.67 1.43
C THR A 79 1.94 -15.96 2.79
N ALA A 80 1.15 -14.90 2.91
CA ALA A 80 0.95 -14.20 4.18
C ALA A 80 0.44 -15.14 5.28
N LEU A 81 -0.51 -16.03 4.96
CA LEU A 81 -1.00 -17.03 5.91
C LEU A 81 0.10 -18.00 6.35
N GLN A 82 0.97 -18.44 5.45
CA GLN A 82 2.11 -19.29 5.80
C GLN A 82 3.09 -18.57 6.74
N ILE A 83 3.43 -17.32 6.43
CA ILE A 83 4.27 -16.45 7.27
C ILE A 83 3.66 -16.28 8.66
N MET A 84 2.37 -15.96 8.73
CA MET A 84 1.65 -15.77 10.00
C MET A 84 1.59 -17.06 10.84
N LYS A 85 1.53 -18.24 10.21
CA LYS A 85 1.61 -19.52 10.92
C LYS A 85 2.99 -19.76 11.54
N VAL A 86 4.06 -19.47 10.80
CA VAL A 86 5.45 -19.54 11.32
C VAL A 86 5.65 -18.59 12.50
N LEU A 87 5.05 -17.40 12.41
CA LEU A 87 5.17 -16.36 13.42
C LEU A 87 4.09 -16.41 14.50
N LYS A 88 3.29 -17.47 14.60
CA LYS A 88 2.10 -17.54 15.48
C LYS A 88 2.38 -17.10 16.93
N ALA A 89 3.55 -17.44 17.47
CA ALA A 89 3.96 -17.08 18.84
C ALA A 89 4.09 -15.56 19.08
N PHE A 90 4.21 -14.76 18.02
CA PHE A 90 4.40 -13.31 18.08
C PHE A 90 3.13 -12.50 17.77
N ASN A 91 1.97 -13.17 17.64
CA ASN A 91 0.69 -12.54 17.30
C ASN A 91 0.75 -11.64 16.05
N PRO A 92 1.15 -12.20 14.89
CA PRO A 92 1.38 -11.42 13.67
C PRO A 92 0.06 -10.90 13.10
N LYS A 93 0.09 -9.73 12.47
CA LYS A 93 -1.07 -9.14 11.78
C LYS A 93 -0.71 -8.78 10.35
N LEU A 94 -1.46 -9.31 9.39
CA LEU A 94 -1.37 -8.86 8.00
C LEU A 94 -1.99 -7.46 7.88
N VAL A 95 -1.23 -6.52 7.32
CA VAL A 95 -1.68 -5.16 7.05
C VAL A 95 -1.38 -4.79 5.59
N GLY A 96 -1.42 -3.50 5.25
CA GLY A 96 -1.05 -3.06 3.90
C GLY A 96 -2.07 -3.42 2.82
N SER A 97 -1.62 -3.39 1.56
CA SER A 97 -2.46 -3.57 0.37
C SER A 97 -3.01 -5.00 0.25
N VAL A 98 -2.23 -6.01 0.66
CA VAL A 98 -2.64 -7.43 0.64
C VAL A 98 -3.82 -7.69 1.58
N TRP A 99 -3.80 -7.12 2.79
CA TRP A 99 -4.94 -7.16 3.69
C TRP A 99 -6.16 -6.49 3.06
N ARG A 100 -6.00 -5.23 2.62
CA ARG A 100 -7.08 -4.38 2.09
C ARG A 100 -7.64 -4.85 0.75
N GLY A 101 -6.99 -5.79 0.07
CA GLY A 101 -7.40 -6.28 -1.25
C GLY A 101 -6.99 -5.37 -2.40
N THR A 102 -6.15 -4.36 -2.15
CA THR A 102 -5.70 -3.41 -3.17
C THR A 102 -4.29 -3.72 -3.69
N ALA A 103 -3.78 -4.93 -3.43
CA ALA A 103 -2.46 -5.33 -3.90
C ALA A 103 -2.34 -5.22 -5.43
N ASN A 104 -1.13 -4.86 -5.87
CA ASN A 104 -0.74 -4.71 -7.26
C ASN A 104 0.65 -5.34 -7.45
N ARG A 105 1.16 -5.37 -8.68
CA ARG A 105 2.48 -5.95 -8.99
C ARG A 105 3.68 -5.40 -8.19
N LYS A 106 3.56 -4.23 -7.57
CA LYS A 106 4.63 -3.61 -6.74
C LYS A 106 4.41 -3.81 -5.24
N SER A 107 3.33 -4.47 -4.83
CA SER A 107 2.99 -4.67 -3.43
C SER A 107 3.90 -5.70 -2.76
N ASP A 108 4.24 -5.44 -1.51
CA ASP A 108 4.88 -6.37 -0.58
C ASP A 108 3.83 -6.99 0.37
N ILE A 109 4.22 -8.06 1.07
CA ILE A 109 3.47 -8.60 2.19
C ILE A 109 3.95 -7.89 3.45
N ASP A 110 3.09 -7.07 4.06
CA ASP A 110 3.39 -6.31 5.28
C ASP A 110 2.81 -7.03 6.51
N ILE A 111 3.69 -7.59 7.34
CA ILE A 111 3.35 -8.23 8.61
C ILE A 111 3.77 -7.32 9.76
N LEU A 112 2.78 -6.95 10.57
CA LEU A 112 2.95 -6.16 11.78
C LEU A 112 3.05 -7.05 13.02
N ILE A 113 4.00 -6.75 13.91
CA ILE A 113 4.19 -7.40 15.20
C ILE A 113 4.41 -6.33 16.30
N PHE A 114 3.79 -6.54 17.47
CA PHE A 114 3.94 -5.67 18.66
C PHE A 114 4.91 -6.31 19.68
N HIS A 115 6.12 -6.64 19.25
CA HIS A 115 7.12 -7.31 20.11
C HIS A 115 8.51 -6.69 19.90
N ASP A 116 9.26 -6.60 20.99
CA ASP A 116 10.60 -6.04 21.11
C ASP A 116 11.76 -6.96 20.68
N THR A 117 11.52 -8.05 19.92
CA THR A 117 12.59 -8.99 19.50
C THR A 117 12.79 -9.13 17.97
N PRO A 118 13.14 -8.06 17.24
CA PRO A 118 13.35 -8.09 15.78
C PRO A 118 14.29 -9.19 15.28
N LYS A 119 15.45 -9.38 15.94
CA LYS A 119 16.47 -10.35 15.50
C LYS A 119 15.95 -11.79 15.46
N ARG A 120 15.21 -12.19 16.51
CA ARG A 120 14.65 -13.55 16.60
C ARG A 120 13.62 -13.80 15.49
N ILE A 121 12.79 -12.80 15.20
CA ILE A 121 11.76 -12.89 14.16
C ILE A 121 12.38 -13.05 12.77
N VAL A 122 13.41 -12.26 12.46
CA VAL A 122 14.16 -12.36 11.19
C VAL A 122 14.74 -13.76 11.01
N THR A 123 15.46 -14.29 12.00
CA THR A 123 16.06 -15.63 11.94
C THR A 123 15.03 -16.75 11.75
N ILE A 124 13.85 -16.64 12.39
CA ILE A 124 12.77 -17.63 12.24
C ILE A 124 12.25 -17.65 10.80
N LEU A 125 12.07 -16.47 10.19
CA LEU A 125 11.58 -16.35 8.81
C LEU A 125 12.59 -16.85 7.79
N GLU A 126 13.87 -16.50 7.96
CA GLU A 126 14.95 -16.97 7.08
C GLU A 126 15.06 -18.50 7.12
N LYS A 127 15.01 -19.11 8.32
CA LYS A 127 15.00 -20.58 8.48
C LYS A 127 13.76 -21.24 7.87
N ALA A 128 12.65 -20.52 7.79
CA ALA A 128 11.42 -20.98 7.14
C ALA A 128 11.43 -20.73 5.61
N GLY A 129 12.52 -20.17 5.06
CA GLY A 129 12.69 -19.94 3.63
C GLY A 129 12.03 -18.66 3.10
N PHE A 130 11.67 -17.70 3.97
CA PHE A 130 11.09 -16.44 3.53
C PHE A 130 12.15 -15.34 3.38
N SER A 131 12.09 -14.61 2.26
CA SER A 131 12.93 -13.45 2.00
C SER A 131 12.30 -12.17 2.53
N ILE A 132 13.00 -11.51 3.46
CA ILE A 132 12.60 -10.22 4.00
C ILE A 132 13.26 -9.13 3.16
N ARG A 133 12.45 -8.27 2.54
CA ARG A 133 12.93 -7.14 1.74
C ARG A 133 13.46 -6.01 2.60
N ARG A 134 12.71 -5.68 3.66
CA ARG A 134 13.08 -4.64 4.62
C ARG A 134 12.29 -4.81 5.92
N THR A 135 12.79 -4.16 6.96
CA THR A 135 12.12 -4.06 8.25
C THR A 135 12.04 -2.61 8.69
N GLU A 136 10.95 -2.21 9.33
CA GLU A 136 10.76 -0.81 9.78
C GLU A 136 10.07 -0.77 11.14
N TRP A 137 10.54 0.10 12.03
CA TRP A 137 9.78 0.47 13.22
C TRP A 137 8.87 1.65 12.89
N ARG A 138 7.58 1.49 13.16
CA ARG A 138 6.60 2.58 13.04
C ARG A 138 5.99 2.89 14.38
N THR A 139 6.13 4.15 14.78
CA THR A 139 5.48 4.70 15.97
C THR A 139 4.28 5.50 15.53
N ILE A 140 3.10 5.08 15.96
CA ILE A 140 1.86 5.82 15.74
C ILE A 140 1.44 6.41 17.07
N GLU A 141 1.16 7.72 17.07
CA GLU A 141 0.52 8.40 18.20
C GLU A 141 -0.98 8.39 17.99
N LYS A 142 -1.72 7.73 18.89
CA LYS A 142 -3.18 7.68 18.85
C LYS A 142 -3.73 8.05 20.22
N LYS A 143 -4.45 9.17 20.29
CA LYS A 143 -5.02 9.71 21.54
C LYS A 143 -3.98 9.94 22.65
N GLY A 144 -2.77 10.39 22.30
CA GLY A 144 -1.67 10.64 23.24
C GLY A 144 -0.86 9.39 23.64
N GLU A 145 -1.27 8.18 23.24
CA GLU A 145 -0.48 6.97 23.42
C GLU A 145 0.42 6.72 22.20
N LYS A 146 1.73 6.57 22.44
CA LYS A 146 2.68 6.11 21.41
C LYS A 146 2.69 4.59 21.37
N LYS A 147 2.29 4.01 20.24
CA LYS A 147 2.43 2.57 19.99
C LYS A 147 3.47 2.34 18.91
N SER A 148 4.55 1.68 19.29
CA SER A 148 5.58 1.20 18.37
C SER A 148 5.20 -0.16 17.83
N SER A 149 5.36 -0.34 16.53
CA SER A 149 5.08 -1.58 15.82
C SER A 149 6.23 -1.90 14.89
N PHE A 150 6.59 -3.18 14.82
CA PHE A 150 7.63 -3.67 13.93
C PHE A 150 6.98 -4.25 12.68
N HIS A 151 7.31 -3.66 11.53
CA HIS A 151 6.84 -4.07 10.22
C HIS A 151 7.90 -4.90 9.50
N LEU A 152 7.46 -6.06 8.99
CA LEU A 152 8.24 -6.93 8.12
C LEU A 152 7.62 -6.86 6.73
N PHE A 153 8.40 -6.40 5.76
CA PHE A 153 7.98 -6.36 4.37
C PHE A 153 8.65 -7.52 3.64
N LEU A 154 7.85 -8.53 3.27
CA LEU A 154 8.31 -9.73 2.60
C LEU A 154 7.94 -9.70 1.12
N GLU A 155 8.82 -10.27 0.29
CA GLU A 155 8.53 -10.46 -1.12
C GLU A 155 7.61 -11.66 -1.32
N HIS A 156 6.74 -11.57 -2.32
CA HIS A 156 6.03 -12.74 -2.80
C HIS A 156 6.81 -13.34 -3.96
N SER A 157 7.45 -14.49 -3.73
CA SER A 157 8.18 -15.23 -4.74
C SER A 157 7.22 -15.78 -5.80
N GLY A 158 7.13 -15.07 -6.92
CA GLY A 158 6.29 -15.43 -8.06
C GLY A 158 6.55 -14.58 -9.32
N TYR A 159 7.45 -13.59 -9.22
CA TYR A 159 7.90 -12.72 -10.30
C TYR A 159 9.35 -12.32 -10.05
#